data_AF-A0A6P5ZAM9-F1
#
_entry.id   AF-A0A6P5ZAM9-F1
#
_cell.length_a   1.000
_cell.length_b   1.000
_cell.length_c   1.000
_cell.angle_alpha   90.00
_cell.angle_beta   90.00
_cell.angle_gamma   90.00
#
_symmetry.space_group_name_H-M   'P 1'
#
loop_
_entity.id
_entity.type
_entity.pdbx_description
1 polymer ?
#
loop_
_entity_poly.entity_id
_entity_poly.type
_entity_poly.pdbx_seq_one_letter_code
_entity_poly.pdbx_strand_id
1 'polypeptide(L)'
;MQKGSDDQELNSLRASIEILKSILDQQNQRKTMERQESEIQSDFDAKRSSLEAKVSDLEENLANGSDSETLSHGLDDSINESLEKLNSAKKELAARLRAIVSVKRQLDDVPSQSELIQYEHRFSELNAHIQEKLQQTRKFYATYNALLEIKELMLKETSLLNSITSQFQDAIASTAGRMKLLESMEGIVKGSQQKLEKVQLGLQEEQKVSDALKDRYTAAVMEQRRCYSLLKAFQEECARNERLRRQTSA
;
A
#
# COMPACT_ATOMS: atom_id res chain seq x y z
N MET A 1 -50.09 -13.45 36.61
CA MET A 1 -49.67 -14.06 35.33
C MET A 1 -50.59 -13.70 34.16
N GLN A 2 -51.64 -12.89 34.34
CA GLN A 2 -52.58 -12.54 33.25
C GLN A 2 -52.01 -11.60 32.17
N LYS A 3 -51.08 -10.71 32.53
CA LYS A 3 -50.57 -9.65 31.62
C LYS A 3 -49.77 -10.16 30.41
N GLY A 4 -49.18 -11.35 30.50
CA GLY A 4 -48.40 -11.94 29.40
C GLY A 4 -49.23 -12.63 28.32
N SER A 5 -50.48 -13.01 28.62
CA SER A 5 -51.40 -13.64 27.66
C SER A 5 -52.01 -12.60 26.72
N ASP A 6 -52.43 -11.46 27.28
CA ASP A 6 -53.03 -10.36 26.51
C ASP A 6 -52.02 -9.72 25.54
N ASP A 7 -50.75 -9.59 25.94
CA ASP A 7 -49.69 -9.08 25.06
C ASP A 7 -49.33 -10.05 23.91
N GLN A 8 -49.50 -11.37 24.13
CA GLN A 8 -49.28 -12.37 23.09
C GLN A 8 -50.44 -12.41 22.08
N GLU A 9 -51.69 -12.25 22.53
CA GLU A 9 -52.86 -12.10 21.67
C GLU A 9 -52.84 -10.79 20.87
N LEU A 10 -52.44 -9.67 21.49
CA LEU A 10 -52.28 -8.38 20.82
C LEU A 10 -51.20 -8.42 19.74
N ASN A 11 -50.08 -9.10 19.99
CA ASN A 11 -49.02 -9.28 18.98
C ASN A 11 -49.47 -10.21 17.85
N SER A 12 -50.27 -11.24 18.14
CA SER A 12 -50.86 -12.12 17.11
C SER A 12 -51.87 -11.35 16.22
N LEU A 13 -52.75 -10.56 16.82
CA LEU A 13 -53.69 -9.69 16.11
C LEU A 13 -52.99 -8.65 15.23
N ARG A 14 -51.88 -8.07 15.73
CA ARG A 14 -51.07 -7.12 14.95
C ARG A 14 -50.45 -7.78 13.73
N ALA A 15 -49.90 -8.99 13.88
CA ALA A 15 -49.38 -9.78 12.76
C ALA A 15 -50.48 -10.14 11.75
N SER A 16 -51.68 -10.52 12.20
CA SER A 16 -52.82 -10.78 11.30
C SER A 16 -53.28 -9.55 10.53
N ILE A 17 -53.30 -8.37 11.15
CA ILE A 17 -53.62 -7.10 10.48
C ILE A 17 -52.57 -6.75 9.41
N GLU A 18 -51.30 -7.02 9.70
CA GLU A 18 -50.20 -6.76 8.76
C GLU A 18 -50.27 -7.69 7.53
N ILE A 19 -50.63 -8.97 7.75
CA ILE A 19 -50.92 -9.93 6.67
C ILE A 19 -52.12 -9.47 5.85
N LEU A 20 -53.22 -9.04 6.48
CA LEU A 20 -54.41 -8.57 5.76
C LEU A 20 -54.13 -7.32 4.92
N LYS A 21 -53.29 -6.39 5.41
CA LYS A 21 -52.84 -5.22 4.63
C LYS A 21 -52.03 -5.65 3.41
N SER A 22 -51.09 -6.57 3.59
CA SER A 22 -50.28 -7.13 2.48
C SER A 22 -51.16 -7.80 1.43
N ILE A 23 -52.17 -8.57 1.84
CA ILE A 23 -53.13 -9.21 0.91
C ILE A 23 -53.95 -8.15 0.16
N LEU A 24 -54.38 -7.08 0.84
CA LEU A 24 -55.14 -6.00 0.20
C LEU A 24 -54.29 -5.24 -0.83
N ASP A 25 -53.03 -4.97 -0.53
CA ASP A 25 -52.09 -4.34 -1.46
C ASP A 25 -51.83 -5.24 -2.68
N GLN A 26 -51.65 -6.54 -2.46
CA GLN A 26 -51.53 -7.52 -3.55
C GLN A 26 -52.79 -7.58 -4.42
N GLN A 27 -53.99 -7.48 -3.84
CA GLN A 27 -55.24 -7.43 -4.61
C GLN A 27 -55.35 -6.15 -5.44
N ASN A 28 -54.98 -5.00 -4.89
CA ASN A 28 -54.98 -3.74 -5.63
C ASN A 28 -53.97 -3.76 -6.78
N GLN A 29 -52.77 -4.30 -6.55
CA GLN A 29 -51.76 -4.46 -7.59
C GLN A 29 -52.22 -5.42 -8.70
N ARG A 30 -52.94 -6.49 -8.35
CA ARG A 30 -53.50 -7.42 -9.34
C ARG A 30 -54.53 -6.73 -10.24
N LYS A 31 -55.45 -5.93 -9.65
CA LYS A 31 -56.43 -5.15 -10.42
C LYS A 31 -55.81 -4.10 -11.34
N THR A 32 -54.67 -3.52 -10.96
CA THR A 32 -53.95 -2.59 -11.85
C THR A 32 -53.29 -3.32 -13.01
N MET A 33 -52.72 -4.51 -12.77
CA MET A 33 -52.13 -5.33 -13.84
C MET A 33 -53.19 -5.83 -14.83
N GLU A 34 -54.36 -6.27 -14.36
CA GLU A 34 -55.49 -6.69 -15.21
C GLU A 34 -56.00 -5.57 -16.13
N ARG A 35 -56.01 -4.32 -15.64
CA ARG A 35 -56.33 -3.14 -16.46
C ARG A 35 -55.28 -2.90 -17.54
N GLN A 36 -54.00 -2.98 -17.19
CA GLN A 36 -52.91 -2.80 -18.15
C GLN A 36 -52.92 -3.89 -19.22
N GLU A 37 -53.18 -5.14 -18.85
CA GLU A 37 -53.31 -6.25 -19.80
C GLU A 37 -54.46 -6.02 -20.78
N SER A 38 -55.62 -5.57 -20.28
CA SER A 38 -56.78 -5.26 -21.14
C SER A 38 -56.52 -4.11 -22.11
N GLU A 39 -55.80 -3.07 -21.67
CA GLU A 39 -55.42 -1.93 -22.51
C GLU A 39 -54.41 -2.35 -23.59
N ILE A 40 -53.39 -3.13 -23.21
CA ILE A 40 -52.41 -3.71 -24.14
C ILE A 40 -53.08 -4.62 -25.18
N GLN A 41 -54.01 -5.47 -24.75
CA GLN A 41 -54.76 -6.36 -25.64
C GLN A 41 -55.56 -5.55 -26.67
N SER A 42 -56.27 -4.50 -26.23
CA SER A 42 -57.01 -3.60 -27.12
C SER A 42 -56.10 -2.88 -28.12
N ASP A 43 -54.94 -2.40 -27.67
CA ASP A 43 -53.94 -1.76 -28.55
C ASP A 43 -53.36 -2.74 -29.58
N PHE A 44 -53.09 -3.99 -29.18
CA PHE A 44 -52.64 -5.03 -30.08
C PHE A 44 -53.70 -5.39 -31.11
N ASP A 45 -54.96 -5.54 -30.70
CA ASP A 45 -56.07 -5.85 -31.60
C ASP A 45 -56.31 -4.71 -32.61
N ALA A 46 -56.30 -3.45 -32.15
CA ALA A 46 -56.40 -2.28 -33.04
C ALA A 46 -55.24 -2.21 -34.04
N LYS A 47 -54.01 -2.47 -33.59
CA LYS A 47 -52.82 -2.46 -34.45
C LYS A 47 -52.82 -3.63 -35.43
N ARG A 48 -53.29 -4.80 -34.99
CA ARG A 48 -53.48 -5.97 -35.85
C ARG A 48 -54.50 -5.69 -36.93
N SER A 49 -55.68 -5.14 -36.60
CA SER A 49 -56.67 -4.76 -37.61
C SER A 49 -56.16 -3.71 -38.60
N SER A 50 -55.35 -2.74 -38.13
CA SER A 50 -54.70 -1.77 -39.03
C SER A 50 -53.68 -2.43 -39.97
N LEU A 51 -52.90 -3.39 -39.49
CA LEU A 51 -51.95 -4.14 -40.31
C LEU A 51 -52.67 -5.07 -41.29
N GLU A 52 -53.71 -5.78 -40.87
CA GLU A 52 -54.54 -6.62 -41.75
C GLU A 52 -55.19 -5.78 -42.86
N ALA A 53 -55.69 -4.57 -42.55
CA ALA A 53 -56.20 -3.65 -43.57
C ALA A 53 -55.11 -3.22 -44.58
N LYS A 54 -53.90 -2.93 -44.11
CA LYS A 54 -52.76 -2.60 -44.99
C LYS A 54 -52.32 -3.79 -45.85
N VAL A 55 -52.37 -5.00 -45.32
CA VAL A 55 -52.06 -6.22 -46.10
C VAL A 55 -53.12 -6.42 -47.18
N SER A 56 -54.40 -6.25 -46.88
CA SER A 56 -55.47 -6.30 -47.90
C SER A 56 -55.28 -5.23 -48.98
N ASP A 57 -54.97 -3.98 -48.62
CA ASP A 57 -54.66 -2.91 -49.57
C ASP A 57 -53.47 -3.29 -50.47
N LEU A 58 -52.40 -3.85 -49.89
CA LEU A 58 -51.21 -4.26 -50.64
C LEU A 58 -51.49 -5.47 -51.56
N GLU A 59 -52.32 -6.43 -51.12
CA GLU A 59 -52.76 -7.57 -51.93
C GLU A 59 -53.64 -7.12 -53.10
N GLU A 60 -54.54 -6.14 -52.90
CA GLU A 60 -55.34 -5.53 -53.96
C GLU A 60 -54.46 -4.74 -54.95
N ASN A 61 -53.46 -4.01 -54.45
CA ASN A 61 -52.50 -3.31 -55.28
C ASN A 61 -51.57 -4.26 -56.08
N LEU A 62 -51.23 -5.42 -55.52
CA LEU A 62 -50.49 -6.48 -56.22
C LEU A 62 -51.33 -7.16 -57.31
N ALA A 63 -52.63 -7.38 -57.07
CA ALA A 63 -53.56 -7.91 -58.07
C ALA A 63 -53.79 -6.92 -59.24
N ASN A 64 -53.64 -5.62 -58.99
CA ASN A 64 -53.78 -4.55 -59.99
C ASN A 64 -52.52 -4.29 -60.85
N GLY A 65 -51.50 -5.14 -60.75
CA GLY A 65 -50.36 -5.15 -61.68
C GLY A 65 -49.53 -3.86 -61.64
N SER A 66 -48.88 -3.59 -60.50
CA SER A 66 -47.85 -2.55 -60.40
C SER A 66 -46.46 -3.10 -60.75
N ASP A 67 -45.72 -2.37 -61.59
CA ASP A 67 -44.44 -2.72 -62.19
C ASP A 67 -43.39 -3.34 -61.24
N SER A 68 -42.80 -4.45 -61.72
CA SER A 68 -41.72 -5.23 -61.10
C SER A 68 -40.42 -4.42 -60.87
N GLU A 69 -40.21 -3.35 -61.64
CA GLU A 69 -39.00 -2.51 -61.58
C GLU A 69 -38.91 -1.68 -60.28
N THR A 70 -40.06 -1.23 -59.77
CA THR A 70 -40.17 -0.47 -58.51
C THR A 70 -39.86 -1.30 -57.26
N LEU A 71 -40.13 -2.62 -57.31
CA LEU A 71 -39.84 -3.56 -56.21
C LEU A 71 -38.34 -3.91 -56.14
N SER A 72 -37.67 -4.01 -57.30
CA SER A 72 -36.22 -4.24 -57.38
C SER A 72 -35.44 -3.07 -56.78
N HIS A 73 -35.84 -1.84 -57.09
CA HIS A 73 -35.15 -0.65 -56.62
C HIS A 73 -35.27 -0.48 -55.09
N GLY A 74 -36.45 -0.73 -54.51
CA GLY A 74 -36.65 -0.69 -53.06
C GLY A 74 -35.88 -1.77 -52.29
N LEU A 75 -35.65 -2.94 -52.90
CA LEU A 75 -34.82 -3.99 -52.32
C LEU A 75 -33.33 -3.61 -52.34
N ASP A 76 -32.83 -3.08 -53.45
CA ASP A 76 -31.46 -2.56 -53.55
C ASP A 76 -31.21 -1.40 -52.58
N ASP A 77 -32.18 -0.49 -52.42
CA ASP A 77 -32.12 0.60 -51.45
C ASP A 77 -32.05 0.08 -50.01
N SER A 78 -32.85 -0.95 -49.67
CA SER A 78 -32.81 -1.60 -48.36
C SER A 78 -31.50 -2.36 -48.10
N ILE A 79 -30.94 -3.02 -49.11
CA ILE A 79 -29.65 -3.72 -49.02
C ILE A 79 -28.54 -2.68 -48.81
N ASN A 80 -28.53 -1.60 -49.59
CA ASN A 80 -27.56 -0.53 -49.48
C ASN A 80 -27.63 0.16 -48.10
N GLU A 81 -28.84 0.41 -47.57
CA GLU A 81 -29.02 0.94 -46.22
C GLU A 81 -28.46 -0.02 -45.15
N SER A 82 -28.67 -1.33 -45.31
CA SER A 82 -28.11 -2.34 -44.41
C SER A 82 -26.57 -2.41 -44.49
N LEU A 83 -26.00 -2.20 -45.67
CA LEU A 83 -24.56 -2.20 -45.92
C LEU A 83 -23.91 -0.94 -45.31
N GLU A 84 -24.56 0.22 -45.42
CA GLU A 84 -24.14 1.46 -44.74
C GLU A 84 -24.23 1.34 -43.20
N LYS A 85 -25.29 0.71 -42.68
CA LYS A 85 -25.40 0.36 -41.24
C LYS A 85 -24.28 -0.59 -40.81
N LEU A 86 -23.95 -1.59 -41.62
CA LEU A 86 -22.82 -2.49 -41.36
C LEU A 86 -21.48 -1.75 -41.39
N ASN A 87 -21.26 -0.87 -42.36
CA ASN A 87 -20.02 -0.10 -42.50
C ASN A 87 -19.85 0.93 -41.38
N SER A 88 -20.93 1.59 -40.95
CA SER A 88 -20.91 2.49 -39.79
C SER A 88 -20.64 1.72 -38.50
N ALA A 89 -21.26 0.57 -38.28
CA ALA A 89 -20.97 -0.31 -37.14
C ALA A 89 -19.50 -0.80 -37.15
N LYS A 90 -18.95 -1.17 -38.33
CA LYS A 90 -17.53 -1.50 -38.47
C LYS A 90 -16.61 -0.33 -38.13
N LYS A 91 -16.94 0.89 -38.56
CA LYS A 91 -16.18 2.11 -38.22
C LYS A 91 -16.21 2.38 -36.71
N GLU A 92 -17.37 2.22 -36.08
CA GLU A 92 -17.52 2.38 -34.64
C GLU A 92 -16.70 1.31 -33.87
N LEU A 93 -16.79 0.04 -34.28
CA LEU A 93 -15.98 -1.03 -33.69
C LEU A 93 -14.48 -0.74 -33.81
N ALA A 94 -14.02 -0.27 -34.98
CA ALA A 94 -12.63 0.11 -35.18
C ALA A 94 -12.21 1.30 -34.29
N ALA A 95 -13.09 2.27 -34.05
CA ALA A 95 -12.84 3.38 -33.14
C ALA A 95 -12.75 2.89 -31.68
N ARG A 96 -13.65 2.00 -31.25
CA ARG A 96 -13.63 1.37 -29.93
C ARG A 96 -12.37 0.54 -29.70
N LEU A 97 -11.95 -0.25 -30.68
CA LEU A 97 -10.70 -1.01 -30.62
C LEU A 97 -9.47 -0.10 -30.46
N ARG A 98 -9.41 1.01 -31.21
CA ARG A 98 -8.35 2.02 -31.06
C ARG A 98 -8.35 2.63 -29.66
N ALA A 99 -9.52 2.94 -29.10
CA ALA A 99 -9.65 3.43 -27.73
C ALA A 99 -9.18 2.38 -26.68
N ILE A 100 -9.56 1.11 -26.84
CA ILE A 100 -9.11 0.02 -25.95
C ILE A 100 -7.59 -0.12 -25.99
N VAL A 101 -6.97 -0.09 -27.17
CA VAL A 101 -5.51 -0.16 -27.31
C VAL A 101 -4.85 1.05 -26.65
N SER A 102 -5.43 2.24 -26.78
CA SER A 102 -4.94 3.44 -26.08
C SER A 102 -4.98 3.29 -24.56
N VAL A 103 -6.09 2.78 -24.02
CA VAL A 103 -6.23 2.55 -22.58
C VAL A 103 -5.26 1.47 -22.08
N LYS A 104 -5.05 0.39 -22.85
CA LYS A 104 -4.07 -0.64 -22.51
C LYS A 104 -2.66 -0.08 -22.42
N ARG A 105 -2.24 0.77 -23.36
CA ARG A 105 -0.94 1.45 -23.31
C ARG A 105 -0.80 2.32 -22.06
N GLN A 106 -1.84 3.09 -21.72
CA GLN A 106 -1.84 3.90 -20.49
C GLN A 106 -1.77 3.04 -19.23
N LEU A 107 -2.32 1.82 -19.25
CA LEU A 107 -2.23 0.89 -18.14
C LEU A 107 -0.83 0.27 -18.04
N ASP A 108 -0.21 -0.06 -19.18
CA ASP A 108 1.17 -0.58 -19.24
C ASP A 108 2.19 0.48 -18.79
N ASP A 109 1.88 1.77 -18.94
CA ASP A 109 2.70 2.88 -18.42
C ASP A 109 2.68 2.97 -16.87
N VAL A 110 1.72 2.33 -16.20
CA VAL A 110 1.60 2.33 -14.74
C VAL A 110 2.21 1.05 -14.17
N PRO A 111 3.15 1.14 -13.21
CA PRO A 111 3.74 -0.04 -12.59
C PRO A 111 2.67 -0.94 -11.98
N SER A 112 2.74 -2.22 -12.35
CA SER A 112 1.94 -3.29 -11.78
C SER A 112 2.26 -3.49 -10.30
N GLN A 113 1.33 -4.13 -9.57
CA GLN A 113 1.54 -4.46 -8.16
C GLN A 113 2.82 -5.30 -7.93
N SER A 114 3.14 -6.20 -8.85
CA SER A 114 4.37 -6.99 -8.81
C SER A 114 5.63 -6.14 -8.99
N GLU A 115 5.60 -5.13 -9.86
CA GLU A 115 6.73 -4.21 -10.06
C GLU A 115 6.93 -3.31 -8.84
N LEU A 116 5.84 -2.81 -8.24
CA LEU A 116 5.90 -2.05 -7.00
C LEU A 116 6.55 -2.85 -5.87
N ILE A 117 6.19 -4.13 -5.72
CA ILE A 117 6.82 -5.02 -4.72
C ILE A 117 8.31 -5.21 -5.03
N GLN A 118 8.68 -5.40 -6.30
CA GLN A 118 10.09 -5.51 -6.70
C GLN A 118 10.88 -4.23 -6.38
N TYR A 119 10.28 -3.05 -6.64
CA TYR A 119 10.89 -1.77 -6.29
C TYR A 119 11.04 -1.63 -4.78
N GLU A 120 10.03 -1.99 -3.99
CA GLU A 120 10.11 -1.94 -2.53
C GLU A 120 11.26 -2.81 -1.99
N HIS A 121 11.42 -4.02 -2.50
CA HIS A 121 12.56 -4.88 -2.17
C HIS A 121 13.88 -4.23 -2.58
N ARG A 122 13.97 -3.71 -3.80
CA ARG A 122 15.20 -3.08 -4.31
C ARG A 122 15.59 -1.83 -3.53
N PHE A 123 14.61 -1.02 -3.13
CA PHE A 123 14.84 0.14 -2.26
C PHE A 123 15.29 -0.27 -0.86
N SER A 124 14.72 -1.35 -0.32
CA SER A 124 15.13 -1.90 0.98
C SER A 124 16.58 -2.40 0.95
N GLU A 125 16.97 -3.12 -0.11
CA GLU A 125 18.36 -3.55 -0.34
C GLU A 125 19.31 -2.35 -0.48
N LEU A 126 18.94 -1.35 -1.29
CA LEU A 126 19.72 -0.15 -1.48
C LEU A 126 19.91 0.61 -0.16
N ASN A 127 18.85 0.75 0.63
CA ASN A 127 18.91 1.36 1.95
C ASN A 127 19.85 0.60 2.88
N ALA A 128 19.81 -0.73 2.89
CA ALA A 128 20.74 -1.54 3.68
C ALA A 128 22.20 -1.29 3.26
N HIS A 129 22.50 -1.23 1.96
CA HIS A 129 23.84 -0.91 1.46
C HIS A 129 24.30 0.50 1.83
N ILE A 130 23.41 1.50 1.75
CA ILE A 130 23.72 2.88 2.16
C ILE A 130 24.06 2.93 3.66
N GLN A 131 23.28 2.24 4.50
CA GLN A 131 23.53 2.19 5.95
C GLN A 131 24.85 1.49 6.27
N GLU A 132 25.16 0.38 5.58
CA GLU A 132 26.43 -0.32 5.74
C GLU A 132 27.61 0.59 5.36
N LYS A 133 27.52 1.28 4.22
CA LYS A 133 28.57 2.23 3.79
C LYS A 133 28.74 3.37 4.77
N LEU A 134 27.66 3.94 5.27
CA LEU A 134 27.70 4.97 6.31
C LEU A 134 28.40 4.47 7.58
N GLN A 135 28.11 3.24 8.01
CA GLN A 135 28.78 2.62 9.16
C GLN A 135 30.28 2.41 8.89
N GLN A 136 30.66 1.93 7.71
CA GLN A 136 32.06 1.79 7.30
C GLN A 136 32.78 3.14 7.32
N THR A 137 32.20 4.18 6.72
CA THR A 137 32.76 5.54 6.70
C THR A 137 32.96 6.08 8.11
N ARG A 138 31.97 5.92 9.01
CA ARG A 138 32.10 6.33 10.41
C ARG A 138 33.25 5.60 11.12
N LYS A 139 33.41 4.30 10.89
CA LYS A 139 34.55 3.53 11.43
C LYS A 139 35.89 4.07 10.91
N PHE A 140 35.99 4.38 9.63
CA PHE A 140 37.21 4.98 9.08
C PHE A 140 37.55 6.34 9.70
N TYR A 141 36.55 7.22 9.88
CA TYR A 141 36.77 8.50 10.55
C TYR A 141 37.16 8.32 12.03
N ALA A 142 36.54 7.40 12.75
CA ALA A 142 36.90 7.10 14.13
C ALA A 142 38.36 6.64 14.25
N THR A 143 38.78 5.69 13.40
CA THR A 143 40.17 5.22 13.36
C THR A 143 41.14 6.32 12.95
N TYR A 144 40.78 7.13 11.96
CA TYR A 144 41.60 8.27 11.53
C TYR A 144 41.80 9.27 12.66
N ASN A 145 40.74 9.66 13.35
CA ASN A 145 40.82 10.60 14.47
C ASN A 145 41.66 10.04 15.62
N ALA A 146 41.49 8.76 15.96
CA ALA A 146 42.30 8.10 16.99
C ALA A 146 43.80 8.08 16.62
N LEU A 147 44.12 7.76 15.35
CA LEU A 147 45.50 7.78 14.86
C LEU A 147 46.08 9.21 14.85
N LEU A 148 45.27 10.21 14.54
CA LEU A 148 45.68 11.61 14.58
C LEU A 148 46.01 12.05 16.01
N GLU A 149 45.17 11.71 16.98
CA GLU A 149 45.42 11.98 18.40
C GLU A 149 46.70 11.28 18.89
N ILE A 150 46.90 10.01 18.53
CA ILE A 150 48.13 9.26 18.86
C ILE A 150 49.35 9.99 18.27
N LYS A 151 49.29 10.37 16.99
CA LYS A 151 50.39 11.11 16.34
C LYS A 151 50.69 12.41 17.07
N GLU A 152 49.67 13.18 17.46
CA GLU A 152 49.87 14.43 18.20
C GLU A 152 50.51 14.20 19.57
N LEU A 153 50.10 13.14 20.29
CA LEU A 153 50.71 12.76 21.56
C LEU A 153 52.18 12.35 21.38
N MET A 154 52.49 11.54 20.36
CA MET A 154 53.86 11.15 20.04
C MET A 154 54.76 12.35 19.69
N LEU A 155 54.22 13.34 18.97
CA LEU A 155 54.95 14.58 18.67
C LEU A 155 55.22 15.40 19.95
N LYS A 156 54.24 15.49 20.86
CA LYS A 156 54.42 16.14 22.16
C LYS A 156 55.48 15.45 23.00
N GLU A 157 55.49 14.11 23.02
CA GLU A 157 56.50 13.30 23.72
C GLU A 157 57.89 13.52 23.12
N THR A 158 58.01 13.49 21.79
CA THR A 158 59.28 13.75 21.09
C THR A 158 59.82 15.14 21.41
N SER A 159 58.96 16.16 21.38
CA SER A 159 59.33 17.54 21.75
C SER A 159 59.78 17.64 23.21
N LEU A 160 59.12 16.91 24.11
CA LEU A 160 59.48 16.86 25.53
C LEU A 160 60.84 16.20 25.74
N LEU A 161 61.09 15.06 25.12
CA LEU A 161 62.37 14.35 25.20
C LEU A 161 63.53 15.18 24.64
N ASN A 162 63.32 15.86 23.51
CA ASN A 162 64.29 16.80 22.94
C ASN A 162 64.60 17.96 23.90
N SER A 163 63.56 18.51 24.54
CA SER A 163 63.70 19.58 25.53
C SER A 163 64.50 19.12 26.76
N ILE A 164 64.20 17.94 27.30
CA ILE A 164 64.95 17.34 28.41
C ILE A 164 66.41 17.12 28.02
N THR A 165 66.66 16.57 26.83
CA THR A 165 68.00 16.23 26.35
C THR A 165 68.87 17.47 26.17
N SER A 166 68.31 18.53 25.57
CA SER A 166 69.04 19.80 25.37
C SER A 166 69.39 20.50 26.68
N GLN A 167 68.52 20.44 27.69
CA GLN A 167 68.74 21.09 28.98
C GLN A 167 69.56 20.25 29.97
N PHE A 168 69.75 18.96 29.70
CA PHE A 168 70.31 18.01 30.66
C PHE A 168 71.74 18.35 31.10
N GLN A 169 72.63 18.62 30.14
CA GLN A 169 74.06 18.89 30.42
C GLN A 169 74.24 20.18 31.25
N ASP A 170 73.50 21.23 30.92
CA ASP A 170 73.58 22.51 31.64
C ASP A 170 72.97 22.40 33.04
N ALA A 171 71.87 21.66 33.18
CA ALA A 171 71.22 21.46 34.46
C ALA A 171 72.06 20.61 35.42
N ILE A 172 72.76 19.57 34.95
CA ILE A 172 73.54 18.68 35.81
C ILE A 172 74.85 19.34 36.32
N ALA A 173 75.35 20.35 35.61
CA ALA A 173 76.60 21.04 35.93
C ALA A 173 76.57 21.80 37.27
N SER A 174 75.39 22.05 37.86
CA SER A 174 75.25 22.75 39.14
C SER A 174 74.23 22.08 40.07
N THR A 175 74.43 22.21 41.39
CA THR A 175 73.47 21.70 42.38
C THR A 175 72.09 22.36 42.25
N ALA A 176 72.03 23.66 41.97
CA ALA A 176 70.78 24.36 41.75
C ALA A 176 70.07 23.91 40.45
N GLY A 177 70.81 23.67 39.37
CA GLY A 177 70.27 23.12 38.12
C GLY A 177 69.72 21.70 38.29
N ARG A 178 70.42 20.85 39.06
CA ARG A 178 69.95 19.49 39.41
C ARG A 178 68.62 19.51 40.16
N MET A 179 68.46 20.43 41.11
CA MET A 179 67.21 20.58 41.86
C MET A 179 66.05 21.03 40.96
N LYS A 180 66.28 22.02 40.07
CA LYS A 180 65.26 22.47 39.10
C LYS A 180 64.87 21.38 38.10
N LEU A 181 65.83 20.58 37.64
CA LEU A 181 65.55 19.44 36.75
C LEU A 181 64.66 18.40 37.44
N LEU A 182 64.93 18.09 38.71
CA LEU A 182 64.10 17.19 39.51
C LEU A 182 62.67 17.72 39.68
N GLU A 183 62.52 19.00 40.03
CA GLU A 183 61.21 19.63 40.16
C GLU A 183 60.42 19.63 38.85
N SER A 184 61.09 19.91 37.72
CA SER A 184 60.50 19.84 36.37
C SER A 184 60.04 18.42 36.01
N MET A 185 60.89 17.41 36.25
CA MET A 185 60.55 16.00 36.01
C MET A 185 59.38 15.55 36.88
N GLU A 186 59.34 15.95 38.16
CA GLU A 186 58.22 15.66 39.05
C GLU A 186 56.92 16.32 38.55
N GLY A 187 56.99 17.57 38.09
CA GLY A 187 55.86 18.26 37.47
C GLY A 187 55.34 17.56 36.21
N ILE A 188 56.25 17.10 35.32
CA ILE A 188 55.90 16.35 34.11
C ILE A 188 55.19 15.04 34.47
N VAL A 189 55.71 14.27 35.43
CA VAL A 189 55.10 13.00 35.86
C VAL A 189 53.72 13.24 36.45
N LYS A 190 53.58 14.22 37.36
CA LYS A 190 52.27 14.57 37.94
C LYS A 190 51.27 15.02 36.88
N GLY A 191 51.68 15.88 35.96
CA GLY A 191 50.82 16.36 34.87
C GLY A 191 50.38 15.25 33.92
N SER A 192 51.27 14.29 33.62
CA SER A 192 50.94 13.11 32.81
C SER A 192 49.97 12.17 33.54
N GLN A 193 50.20 11.93 34.84
CA GLN A 193 49.31 11.10 35.66
C GLN A 193 47.89 11.68 35.74
N GLN A 194 47.75 13.00 35.94
CA GLN A 194 46.46 13.68 35.97
C GLN A 194 45.71 13.59 34.63
N LYS A 195 46.43 13.73 33.50
CA LYS A 195 45.83 13.57 32.17
C LYS A 195 45.35 12.14 31.95
N LEU A 196 46.15 11.15 32.34
CA LEU A 196 45.79 9.74 32.23
C LEU A 196 44.52 9.42 33.03
N GLU A 197 44.46 9.86 34.28
CA GLU A 197 43.29 9.68 35.15
C GLU A 197 42.03 10.30 34.54
N LYS A 198 42.13 11.52 34.01
CA LYS A 198 41.00 12.19 33.33
C LYS A 198 40.50 11.39 32.12
N VAL A 199 41.40 10.87 31.29
CA VAL A 199 41.04 10.05 30.12
C VAL A 199 40.41 8.72 30.56
N GLN A 200 40.95 8.07 31.59
CA GLN A 200 40.41 6.83 32.14
C GLN A 200 38.99 7.01 32.69
N LEU A 201 38.73 8.11 33.39
CA LEU A 201 37.41 8.44 33.91
C LEU A 201 36.40 8.64 32.77
N GLY A 202 36.76 9.41 31.74
CA GLY A 202 35.92 9.59 30.55
C GLY A 202 35.64 8.28 29.81
N LEU A 203 36.65 7.40 29.69
CA LEU A 203 36.48 6.06 29.11
C LEU A 203 35.47 5.23 29.90
N GLN A 204 35.53 5.27 31.24
CA GLN A 204 34.60 4.53 32.09
C GLN A 204 33.16 5.05 31.96
N GLU A 205 32.97 6.37 31.85
CA GLU A 205 31.66 6.99 31.63
C GLU A 205 31.08 6.56 30.26
N GLU A 206 31.85 6.65 29.20
CA GLU A 206 31.42 6.24 27.86
C GLU A 206 31.12 4.74 27.79
N GLN A 207 31.92 3.91 28.47
CA GLN A 207 31.68 2.46 28.56
C GLN A 207 30.33 2.16 29.21
N LYS A 208 29.98 2.85 30.30
CA LYS A 208 28.67 2.70 30.96
C LYS A 208 27.52 3.08 30.02
N VAL A 209 27.67 4.17 29.26
CA VAL A 209 26.67 4.59 28.26
C VAL A 209 26.51 3.54 27.16
N SER A 210 27.63 3.02 26.65
CA SER A 210 27.66 1.96 25.63
C SER A 210 26.96 0.69 26.11
N ASP A 211 27.25 0.24 27.33
CA ASP A 211 26.65 -0.97 27.88
C ASP A 211 25.15 -0.79 28.14
N ALA A 212 24.73 0.37 28.68
CA ALA A 212 23.31 0.69 28.83
C ALA A 212 22.57 0.73 27.49
N LEU A 213 23.21 1.20 26.42
CA LEU A 213 22.63 1.21 25.08
C LEU A 213 22.52 -0.21 24.50
N LYS A 214 23.52 -1.06 24.70
CA LYS A 214 23.47 -2.48 24.31
C LYS A 214 22.32 -3.20 24.99
N ASP A 215 22.11 -2.97 26.29
CA ASP A 215 21.03 -3.59 27.05
C ASP A 215 19.65 -3.15 26.55
N ARG A 216 19.48 -1.85 26.23
CA ARG A 216 18.25 -1.36 25.60
C ARG A 216 18.01 -1.99 24.22
N TYR A 217 19.06 -2.11 23.42
CA TYR A 217 18.97 -2.75 22.11
C TYR A 217 18.57 -4.22 22.21
N THR A 218 19.20 -5.00 23.09
CA THR A 218 18.85 -6.41 23.29
C THR A 218 17.42 -6.57 23.78
N ALA A 219 16.96 -5.72 24.70
CA ALA A 219 15.57 -5.69 25.15
C ALA A 219 14.58 -5.41 24.00
N ALA A 220 14.86 -4.40 23.17
CA ALA A 220 14.03 -4.08 22.01
C ALA A 220 13.98 -5.22 20.98
N VAL A 221 15.11 -5.89 20.73
CA VAL A 221 15.17 -7.05 19.83
C VAL A 221 14.35 -8.23 20.38
N MET A 222 14.40 -8.48 21.69
CA MET A 222 13.58 -9.51 22.32
C MET A 222 12.08 -9.20 22.19
N GLU A 223 11.69 -7.94 22.41
CA GLU A 223 10.30 -7.51 22.25
C GLU A 223 9.83 -7.61 20.79
N GLN A 224 10.66 -7.22 19.82
CA GLN A 224 10.38 -7.40 18.40
C GLN A 224 10.12 -8.87 18.06
N ARG A 225 10.97 -9.78 18.57
CA ARG A 225 10.79 -11.24 18.38
C ARG A 225 9.48 -11.72 18.99
N ARG A 226 9.13 -11.24 20.18
CA ARG A 226 7.86 -11.56 20.86
C ARG A 226 6.66 -11.11 20.02
N CYS A 227 6.67 -9.87 19.53
CA CYS A 227 5.62 -9.33 18.66
C CYS A 227 5.48 -10.14 17.36
N TYR A 228 6.59 -10.51 16.73
CA TYR A 228 6.57 -11.36 15.53
C TYR A 228 5.94 -12.73 15.80
N SER A 229 6.34 -13.40 16.90
CA SER A 229 5.75 -14.67 17.30
C SER A 229 4.24 -14.56 17.55
N LEU A 230 3.78 -13.49 18.21
CA LEU A 230 2.36 -13.25 18.46
C LEU A 230 1.58 -13.00 17.17
N LEU A 231 2.14 -12.20 16.25
CA LEU A 231 1.54 -11.94 14.94
C LEU A 231 1.39 -13.23 14.13
N LYS A 232 2.40 -14.10 14.15
CA LYS A 232 2.35 -15.41 13.48
C LYS A 232 1.26 -16.31 14.07
N ALA A 233 1.17 -16.39 15.40
CA ALA A 233 0.11 -17.15 16.07
C ALA A 233 -1.29 -16.60 15.73
N PHE A 234 -1.44 -15.27 15.71
CA PHE A 234 -2.69 -14.62 15.29
C PHE A 234 -3.07 -14.95 13.85
N GLN A 235 -2.10 -14.95 12.93
CA GLN A 235 -2.32 -15.30 11.53
C GLN A 235 -2.76 -16.77 11.37
N GLU A 236 -2.18 -17.68 12.15
CA GLU A 236 -2.58 -19.09 12.19
C GLU A 236 -4.02 -19.27 12.71
N GLU A 237 -4.42 -18.55 13.76
CA GLU A 237 -5.80 -18.55 14.26
C GLU A 237 -6.79 -17.96 13.26
N CYS A 238 -6.42 -16.87 12.56
CA CYS A 238 -7.25 -16.30 11.50
C CYS A 238 -7.48 -17.32 10.37
N ALA A 239 -6.43 -17.99 9.91
CA ALA A 239 -6.53 -19.04 8.90
C ALA A 239 -7.40 -20.22 9.36
N ARG A 240 -7.33 -20.58 10.65
CA ARG A 240 -8.22 -21.59 11.24
C ARG A 240 -9.68 -21.11 11.26
N ASN A 241 -9.94 -19.87 11.68
CA ASN A 241 -11.28 -19.29 11.72
C ASN A 241 -11.93 -19.25 10.33
N GLU A 242 -11.18 -18.80 9.31
CA GLU A 242 -11.66 -18.80 7.93
C GLU A 242 -12.02 -20.20 7.45
N ARG A 243 -11.19 -21.20 7.78
CA ARG A 243 -11.46 -22.60 7.43
C ARG A 243 -12.77 -23.10 8.07
N LEU A 244 -12.98 -22.79 9.35
CA LEU A 244 -14.20 -23.16 10.07
C LEU A 244 -15.43 -22.45 9.49
N ARG A 245 -15.34 -21.14 9.20
CA ARG A 245 -16.44 -20.40 8.55
C ARG A 245 -16.85 -21.03 7.23
N ARG A 246 -15.90 -21.41 6.38
CA ARG A 246 -16.17 -22.10 5.11
C ARG A 246 -16.88 -23.44 5.29
N GLN A 247 -16.61 -24.15 6.39
CA GLN A 247 -17.27 -25.43 6.73
C GLN A 247 -18.67 -25.24 7.31
N THR A 248 -18.97 -24.10 7.92
CA THR A 248 -20.28 -23.83 8.53
C THR A 248 -21.25 -23.14 7.57
N SER A 249 -20.74 -22.60 6.46
CA SER A 249 -21.51 -21.97 5.39
C SER A 249 -21.85 -22.91 4.23
N ALA A 250 -21.63 -24.21 4.39
CA ALA A 250 -21.99 -25.30 3.47
C ALA A 250 -23.01 -26.22 4.15
#